data_AF-A0A2K3M9H8-F1
#
_entry.id   AF-A0A2K3M9H8-F1
#
_cell.length_a   1.000
_cell.length_b   1.000
_cell.length_c   1.000
_cell.angle_alpha   90.00
_cell.angle_beta   90.00
_cell.angle_gamma   90.00
#
_symmetry.space_group_name_H-M   'P 1'
#
loop_
_entity.id
_entity.type
_entity.pdbx_description
1 polymer ?
#
loop_
_entity_poly.entity_id
_entity_poly.type
_entity_poly.pdbx_seq_one_letter_code
_entity_poly.pdbx_strand_id
1 'polypeptide(L)'
;LNAGQLLTVAPYLVKRHKQHFHHLEKFDVDLILGCNGFVWVGEHVEARDVMVEDPVNLSDPQVLIPNENSVSLEEQDKNYTALETRNYICRAANAVRVLSTLGFTITLESIKEVIDLSISANLDIHDMFGSEFCVLVAEKEAERRSSSKRNR
;
A
#
# COMPACT_ATOMS: atom_id res chain seq x y z
N LEU A 1 -11.67 -1.48 -3.66
CA LEU A 1 -10.21 -1.29 -3.79
C LEU A 1 -9.93 -1.08 -5.26
N ASN A 2 -9.64 0.16 -5.65
CA ASN A 2 -9.40 0.56 -7.05
C ASN A 2 -7.98 1.15 -7.14
N ALA A 3 -7.38 1.22 -8.34
CA ALA A 3 -6.07 1.85 -8.57
C ALA A 3 -4.91 1.32 -7.68
N GLY A 4 -4.79 0.00 -7.55
CA GLY A 4 -3.75 -0.64 -6.73
C GLY A 4 -3.46 -2.09 -7.13
N GLN A 5 -2.61 -2.75 -6.35
CA GLN A 5 -2.19 -4.14 -6.52
C GLN A 5 -2.53 -4.97 -5.29
N LEU A 6 -3.14 -6.14 -5.53
CA LEU A 6 -3.34 -7.18 -4.52
C LEU A 6 -2.20 -8.20 -4.59
N LEU A 7 -1.62 -8.52 -3.44
CA LEU A 7 -0.59 -9.52 -3.25
C LEU A 7 -1.10 -10.65 -2.36
N THR A 8 -0.60 -11.86 -2.62
CA THR A 8 -0.83 -13.03 -1.75
C THR A 8 0.50 -13.46 -1.16
N VAL A 9 0.55 -13.54 0.17
CA VAL A 9 1.69 -14.00 0.95
C VAL A 9 1.24 -15.10 1.91
N ALA A 10 2.19 -15.85 2.47
CA ALA A 10 1.85 -16.85 3.46
C ALA A 10 1.26 -16.17 4.72
N PRO A 11 0.06 -16.59 5.22
CA PRO A 11 -0.64 -15.85 6.28
C PRO A 11 0.15 -15.70 7.58
N TYR A 12 1.02 -16.66 7.89
CA TYR A 12 1.86 -16.63 9.10
C TYR A 12 2.97 -15.57 9.05
N LEU A 13 3.26 -15.01 7.87
CA LEU A 13 4.21 -13.91 7.73
C LEU A 13 3.58 -12.58 8.12
N VAL A 14 2.26 -12.43 8.05
CA VAL A 14 1.59 -11.17 8.40
C VAL A 14 1.43 -11.08 9.91
N LYS A 15 2.08 -10.08 10.54
CA LYS A 15 1.94 -9.85 11.98
C LYS A 15 0.56 -9.28 12.29
N ARG A 16 -0.11 -9.83 13.29
CA ARG A 16 -1.39 -9.32 13.78
C ARG A 16 -1.19 -7.99 14.50
N HIS A 17 -1.91 -6.95 14.08
CA HIS A 17 -1.92 -5.63 14.71
C HIS A 17 -3.37 -5.18 14.96
N LYS A 18 -3.59 -4.14 15.78
CA LYS A 18 -4.94 -3.60 16.01
C LYS A 18 -5.50 -2.89 14.77
N GLN A 19 -4.62 -2.28 13.99
CA GLN A 19 -4.93 -1.55 12.77
C GLN A 19 -4.21 -2.24 11.61
N HIS A 20 -4.94 -2.50 10.52
CA HIS A 20 -4.43 -3.13 9.31
C HIS A 20 -4.41 -2.18 8.11
N PHE A 21 -5.02 -1.00 8.24
CA PHE A 21 -5.06 0.04 7.23
C PHE A 21 -4.01 1.08 7.58
N HIS A 22 -3.07 1.29 6.68
CA HIS A 22 -1.94 2.17 6.90
C HIS A 22 -1.79 3.11 5.71
N HIS A 23 -1.71 4.41 5.99
CA HIS A 23 -1.34 5.41 5.01
C HIS A 23 0.16 5.68 5.08
N LEU A 24 0.86 5.61 3.95
CA LEU A 24 2.27 5.95 3.81
C LEU A 24 2.41 7.38 3.28
N GLU A 25 2.27 8.37 4.16
CA GLU A 25 2.26 9.81 3.84
C GLU A 25 3.39 10.24 2.88
N LYS A 26 4.61 9.74 3.08
CA LYS A 26 5.78 10.07 2.25
C LYS A 26 5.61 9.68 0.77
N PHE A 27 4.79 8.68 0.49
CA PHE A 27 4.67 8.04 -0.82
C PHE A 27 3.27 8.17 -1.43
N ASP A 28 2.32 8.72 -0.68
CA ASP A 28 0.92 8.84 -1.06
C ASP A 28 0.28 7.48 -1.44
N VAL A 29 0.60 6.45 -0.64
CA VAL A 29 0.18 5.06 -0.86
C VAL A 29 -0.52 4.50 0.37
N ASP A 30 -1.65 3.84 0.15
CA ASP A 30 -2.37 3.08 1.18
C ASP A 30 -1.99 1.60 1.13
N LEU A 31 -1.83 1.03 2.32
CA LEU A 31 -1.45 -0.36 2.56
C LEU A 31 -2.48 -1.03 3.48
N ILE A 32 -3.02 -2.16 3.03
CA ILE A 32 -3.93 -2.99 3.81
C ILE A 32 -3.28 -4.35 4.06
N LEU A 33 -3.00 -4.67 5.33
CA LEU A 33 -2.37 -5.93 5.74
C LEU A 33 -3.43 -6.91 6.27
N GLY A 34 -3.99 -7.73 5.38
CA GLY A 34 -4.92 -8.79 5.76
C GLY A 34 -4.23 -9.93 6.50
N CYS A 35 -4.71 -10.27 7.69
CA CYS A 35 -4.24 -11.42 8.47
C CYS A 35 -4.42 -12.79 7.78
N ASN A 36 -5.15 -12.82 6.66
CA ASN A 36 -5.35 -13.97 5.79
C ASN A 36 -4.26 -14.10 4.71
N GLY A 37 -3.22 -13.27 4.75
CA GLY A 37 -2.15 -13.28 3.75
C GLY A 37 -2.46 -12.47 2.49
N PHE A 38 -3.61 -11.79 2.42
CA PHE A 38 -3.88 -10.83 1.36
C PHE A 38 -3.37 -9.44 1.77
N VAL A 39 -2.48 -8.88 0.95
CA VAL A 39 -1.93 -7.55 1.15
C VAL A 39 -2.33 -6.69 -0.03
N TRP A 40 -2.98 -5.56 0.21
CA TRP A 40 -3.34 -4.61 -0.85
C TRP A 40 -2.50 -3.34 -0.72
N VAL A 41 -2.01 -2.83 -1.85
CA VAL A 41 -1.23 -1.60 -1.97
C VAL A 41 -1.87 -0.75 -3.05
N GLY A 42 -2.18 0.52 -2.80
CA GLY A 42 -2.77 1.38 -3.83
C GLY A 42 -2.58 2.86 -3.56
N GLU A 43 -3.01 3.68 -4.51
CA GLU A 43 -3.03 5.13 -4.36
C GLU A 43 -3.85 5.52 -3.14
N HIS A 44 -3.39 6.53 -2.40
CA HIS A 44 -4.15 7.07 -1.29
C HIS A 44 -5.44 7.72 -1.79
N VAL A 45 -6.55 7.42 -1.12
CA VAL A 45 -7.82 8.09 -1.38
C VAL A 45 -8.29 8.68 -0.06
N GLU A 46 -8.36 10.01 0.01
CA GLU A 46 -9.01 10.68 1.14
C GLU A 46 -10.46 10.18 1.22
N ALA A 47 -10.77 9.45 2.28
CA ALA A 47 -12.14 9.10 2.57
C ALA A 47 -12.88 10.40 2.92
N ARG A 48 -13.67 10.91 1.97
CA ARG A 48 -14.71 11.88 2.31
C ARG A 48 -15.68 11.15 3.23
N ASP A 49 -15.64 11.47 4.52
CA ASP A 49 -16.68 11.10 5.46
C ASP A 49 -17.99 11.75 5.00
N VAL A 50 -18.70 11.10 4.10
CA VAL A 50 -20.12 11.37 3.87
C VAL A 50 -20.82 10.76 5.08
N MET A 51 -20.76 11.48 6.21
CA MET A 51 -21.72 11.27 7.29
C MET A 51 -23.09 11.57 6.69
N VAL A 52 -23.81 10.52 6.31
CA VAL A 52 -25.24 10.61 6.02
C VAL A 52 -25.91 10.91 7.36
N GLU A 53 -26.06 12.19 7.69
CA GLU A 53 -27.04 12.58 8.70
C GLU A 53 -28.43 12.25 8.13
N ASP A 54 -29.24 11.54 8.93
CA ASP A 54 -30.60 11.11 8.60
C ASP A 54 -31.43 12.26 7.98
N PRO A 55 -32.03 12.11 6.79
CA PRO A 55 -32.95 13.11 6.29
C PRO A 55 -34.31 12.92 6.98
N VAL A 56 -34.55 13.68 8.05
CA VAL A 56 -35.92 13.95 8.51
C VAL A 56 -36.62 14.77 7.42
N ASN A 57 -37.65 14.15 6.84
CA ASN A 57 -38.64 14.69 5.90
C ASN A 57 -38.86 16.21 5.98
N LEU A 58 -38.84 16.87 4.82
CA LEU A 58 -39.77 17.94 4.42
C LEU A 58 -39.67 18.20 2.89
N SER A 59 -40.63 17.62 2.14
CA SER A 59 -41.33 18.16 0.94
C SER A 59 -40.55 18.65 -0.32
N ASP A 60 -40.74 17.89 -1.42
CA ASP A 60 -40.60 18.08 -2.89
C ASP A 60 -40.64 19.50 -3.54
N PRO A 61 -40.32 19.66 -4.87
CA PRO A 61 -39.46 18.85 -5.77
C PRO A 61 -38.52 19.73 -6.66
N GLN A 62 -37.54 19.09 -7.32
CA GLN A 62 -36.59 19.61 -8.34
C GLN A 62 -35.14 19.78 -7.83
N VAL A 63 -34.45 18.65 -7.62
CA VAL A 63 -33.01 18.61 -7.89
C VAL A 63 -32.79 17.45 -8.85
N LEU A 64 -32.39 17.83 -10.06
CA LEU A 64 -32.06 16.96 -11.17
C LEU A 64 -31.06 15.90 -10.68
N ILE A 65 -31.39 14.63 -10.87
CA ILE A 65 -30.43 13.53 -10.84
C ILE A 65 -29.72 13.57 -12.20
N PRO A 66 -28.41 13.88 -12.31
CA PRO A 66 -27.67 13.51 -13.49
C PRO A 66 -27.32 12.03 -13.35
N ASN A 67 -28.14 11.19 -13.99
CA ASN A 67 -27.72 9.85 -14.37
C ASN A 67 -26.82 10.01 -15.61
N GLU A 68 -25.52 10.23 -15.41
CA GLU A 68 -24.58 10.35 -16.52
C GLU A 68 -23.85 9.03 -16.77
N ASN A 69 -24.61 8.07 -17.31
CA ASN A 69 -24.07 7.04 -18.19
C ASN A 69 -23.86 7.61 -19.60
N SER A 70 -23.03 8.65 -19.70
CA SER A 70 -22.56 9.18 -20.99
C SER A 70 -21.13 9.66 -20.85
N VAL A 71 -20.23 8.74 -20.53
CA VAL A 71 -18.80 9.02 -20.49
C VAL A 71 -18.33 9.21 -21.93
N SER A 72 -17.97 10.44 -22.29
CA SER A 72 -17.31 10.71 -23.57
C SER A 72 -15.91 10.08 -23.56
N LEU A 73 -15.42 9.67 -24.73
CA LEU A 73 -14.09 9.04 -24.88
C LEU A 73 -12.94 9.97 -24.43
N GLU A 74 -13.20 11.25 -24.22
CA GLU A 74 -12.23 12.29 -23.84
C GLU A 74 -12.05 12.41 -22.31
N GLU A 75 -12.99 11.89 -21.51
CA GLU A 75 -12.91 11.90 -20.04
C GLU A 75 -12.21 10.67 -19.46
N GLN A 76 -11.98 9.63 -20.28
CA GLN A 76 -11.21 8.45 -19.86
C GLN A 76 -9.71 8.74 -19.68
N ASP A 77 -9.19 9.83 -20.26
CA ASP A 77 -7.76 10.17 -20.20
C ASP A 77 -7.33 10.90 -18.91
N LYS A 78 -8.26 11.19 -17.98
CA LYS A 78 -7.97 11.99 -16.77
C LYS A 78 -7.95 11.24 -15.44
N ASN A 79 -8.13 9.91 -15.44
CA ASN A 79 -8.16 9.11 -14.19
C ASN A 79 -6.97 8.15 -14.07
N TYR A 80 -5.81 8.56 -14.57
CA TYR A 80 -4.58 7.80 -14.46
C TYR A 80 -3.82 8.22 -13.20
N THR A 81 -3.59 7.27 -12.28
CA THR A 81 -2.63 7.43 -11.18
C THR A 81 -1.30 7.96 -11.72
N ALA A 82 -0.75 8.99 -11.08
CA ALA A 82 0.50 9.61 -11.50
C ALA A 82 1.64 8.59 -11.59
N LEU A 83 2.55 8.76 -12.55
CA LEU A 83 3.67 7.82 -12.77
C LEU A 83 4.51 7.63 -11.50
N GLU A 84 4.74 8.72 -10.76
CA GLU A 84 5.47 8.69 -9.50
C GLU A 84 4.75 7.85 -8.44
N THR A 85 3.45 8.06 -8.24
CA THR A 85 2.63 7.26 -7.31
C THR A 85 2.62 5.79 -7.72
N ARG A 86 2.52 5.47 -9.02
CA ARG A 86 2.63 4.09 -9.52
C ARG A 86 3.97 3.45 -9.16
N ASN A 87 5.05 4.20 -9.29
CA ASN A 87 6.38 3.73 -8.92
C ASN A 87 6.46 3.41 -7.43
N TYR A 88 5.86 4.22 -6.57
CA TYR A 88 5.79 3.92 -5.14
C TYR A 88 4.90 2.71 -4.82
N ILE A 89 3.74 2.58 -5.47
CA ILE A 89 2.87 1.38 -5.34
C ILE A 89 3.66 0.12 -5.71
N CYS A 90 4.36 0.12 -6.85
CA CYS A 90 5.16 -1.01 -7.29
C CYS A 90 6.33 -1.30 -6.33
N ARG A 91 7.02 -0.26 -5.85
CA ARG A 91 8.12 -0.38 -4.89
C ARG A 91 7.65 -0.97 -3.56
N ALA A 92 6.52 -0.51 -3.04
CA ALA A 92 5.91 -1.06 -1.82
C ALA A 92 5.44 -2.52 -2.01
N ALA A 93 4.82 -2.83 -3.16
CA ALA A 93 4.45 -4.20 -3.49
C ALA A 93 5.68 -5.12 -3.62
N ASN A 94 6.78 -4.63 -4.18
CA ASN A 94 8.03 -5.37 -4.29
C ASN A 94 8.68 -5.58 -2.93
N ALA A 95 8.64 -4.59 -2.03
CA ALA A 95 9.09 -4.76 -0.65
C ALA A 95 8.35 -5.91 0.05
N VAL A 96 7.03 -6.00 -0.10
CA VAL A 96 6.22 -7.12 0.43
C VAL A 96 6.66 -8.46 -0.15
N ARG A 97 6.89 -8.53 -1.47
CA ARG A 97 7.35 -9.76 -2.13
C ARG A 97 8.75 -10.18 -1.65
N VAL A 98 9.70 -9.25 -1.53
CA VAL A 98 11.06 -9.54 -1.03
C VAL A 98 11.00 -10.10 0.40
N LEU A 99 10.25 -9.45 1.29
CA LEU A 99 10.04 -9.95 2.67
C LEU A 99 9.41 -11.35 2.68
N SER A 100 8.43 -11.58 1.81
CA SER A 100 7.78 -12.88 1.68
C SER A 100 8.74 -13.97 1.18
N THR A 101 9.57 -13.66 0.18
CA THR A 101 10.57 -14.59 -0.38
C THR A 101 11.63 -14.95 0.65
N LEU A 102 12.05 -13.99 1.48
CA LEU A 102 13.01 -14.21 2.57
C LEU A 102 12.37 -14.89 3.80
N GLY A 103 11.05 -15.09 3.81
CA GLY A 103 10.34 -15.69 4.94
C GLY A 103 10.33 -14.82 6.19
N PHE A 104 10.42 -13.49 6.04
CA PHE A 104 10.42 -12.56 7.14
C PHE A 104 9.01 -12.08 7.51
N THR A 105 8.83 -11.73 8.78
CA THR A 105 7.57 -11.19 9.26
C THR A 105 7.28 -9.84 8.60
N ILE A 106 6.14 -9.75 7.94
CA ILE A 106 5.64 -8.56 7.26
C ILE A 106 4.93 -7.67 8.29
N THR A 107 5.50 -6.48 8.48
CA THR A 107 5.01 -5.40 9.33
C THR A 107 5.07 -4.09 8.56
N LEU A 108 4.35 -3.05 9.02
CA LEU A 108 4.44 -1.73 8.42
C LEU A 108 5.89 -1.21 8.45
N GLU A 109 6.58 -1.42 9.56
CA GLU A 109 7.95 -0.97 9.77
C GLU A 109 8.93 -1.67 8.82
N SER A 110 8.83 -3.00 8.69
CA SER A 110 9.68 -3.75 7.77
C SER A 110 9.46 -3.35 6.30
N ILE A 111 8.22 -3.04 5.91
CA ILE A 111 7.93 -2.57 4.55
C ILE A 111 8.55 -1.19 4.31
N LYS A 112 8.35 -0.25 5.23
CA LYS A 112 8.95 1.10 5.16
C LYS A 112 10.47 1.02 5.05
N GLU A 113 11.10 0.19 5.87
CA GLU A 113 12.56 0.00 5.87
C GLU A 113 13.06 -0.53 4.53
N VAL A 114 12.41 -1.53 3.93
CA VAL A 114 12.79 -2.06 2.61
C VAL A 114 12.58 -1.03 1.50
N ILE A 115 11.52 -0.23 1.56
CA ILE A 115 11.30 0.88 0.62
C ILE A 115 12.44 1.91 0.75
N ASP A 116 12.74 2.37 1.96
CA ASP A 116 13.80 3.36 2.18
C ASP A 116 15.19 2.82 1.79
N LEU A 117 15.47 1.53 2.03
CA LEU A 117 16.68 0.86 1.55
C LEU A 117 16.76 0.85 0.02
N SER A 118 15.67 0.52 -0.67
CA SER A 118 15.66 0.51 -2.14
C SER A 118 15.91 1.90 -2.73
N ILE A 119 15.44 2.95 -2.07
CA ILE A 119 15.66 4.35 -2.49
C ILE A 119 17.11 4.74 -2.19
N SER A 120 17.60 4.41 -1.00
CA SER A 120 18.97 4.74 -0.56
C SER A 120 20.04 4.03 -1.40
N ALA A 121 19.75 2.81 -1.86
CA ALA A 121 20.60 2.06 -2.78
C ALA A 121 20.46 2.50 -4.25
N ASN A 122 19.62 3.50 -4.53
CA ASN A 122 19.30 3.99 -5.88
C ASN A 122 18.89 2.85 -6.84
N LEU A 123 18.14 1.87 -6.33
CA LEU A 123 17.70 0.72 -7.11
C LEU A 123 16.47 1.07 -7.93
N ASP A 124 16.44 0.54 -9.15
CA ASP A 124 15.23 0.50 -9.93
C ASP A 124 14.22 -0.50 -9.34
N ILE A 125 12.93 -0.29 -9.61
CA ILE A 125 11.85 -1.12 -9.11
C ILE A 125 12.01 -2.58 -9.57
N HIS A 126 12.49 -2.78 -10.80
CA HIS A 126 12.70 -4.09 -11.38
C HIS A 126 13.85 -4.86 -10.72
N ASP A 127 14.84 -4.15 -10.19
CA ASP A 127 16.04 -4.72 -9.59
C ASP A 127 15.86 -5.10 -8.11
N MET A 128 14.72 -4.76 -7.49
CA MET A 128 14.41 -5.12 -6.10
C MET A 128 14.35 -6.63 -5.84
N PHE A 129 14.27 -7.48 -6.87
CA PHE A 129 14.35 -8.94 -6.71
C PHE A 129 15.75 -9.51 -6.91
N GLY A 130 16.73 -8.65 -7.19
CA GLY A 130 18.12 -9.04 -7.33
C GLY A 130 18.65 -9.70 -6.05
N SER A 131 19.54 -10.68 -6.22
CA SER A 131 20.18 -11.37 -5.11
C SER A 131 20.94 -10.40 -4.19
N GLU A 132 21.58 -9.39 -4.76
CA GLU A 132 22.30 -8.36 -4.01
C GLU A 132 21.36 -7.60 -3.05
N PHE A 133 20.20 -7.17 -3.54
CA PHE A 133 19.24 -6.49 -2.69
C PHE A 133 18.61 -7.42 -1.65
N CYS A 134 18.33 -8.67 -2.01
CA CYS A 134 17.83 -9.67 -1.04
C CYS A 134 18.82 -9.89 0.11
N VAL A 135 20.12 -9.93 -0.19
CA VAL A 135 21.18 -10.02 0.83
C VAL A 135 21.19 -8.77 1.71
N LEU A 136 21.14 -7.57 1.12
CA LEU A 136 21.08 -6.32 1.89
C LEU A 136 19.87 -6.26 2.83
N VAL A 137 18.69 -6.69 2.36
CA VAL A 137 17.49 -6.76 3.20
C VAL A 137 17.65 -7.77 4.34
N ALA A 138 18.28 -8.92 4.07
CA ALA A 138 18.56 -9.94 5.09
C ALA A 138 19.56 -9.46 6.15
N GLU A 139 20.62 -8.77 5.74
CA GLU A 139 21.60 -8.16 6.64
C GLU A 139 20.93 -7.13 7.55
N LYS A 140 20.11 -6.25 6.96
CA LYS A 140 19.36 -5.25 7.73
C LYS A 140 18.41 -5.88 8.75
N GLU A 141 17.66 -6.90 8.35
CA GLU A 141 16.77 -7.62 9.25
C GLU A 141 17.55 -8.32 10.38
N ALA A 142 18.74 -8.85 10.10
CA ALA A 142 19.62 -9.43 11.12
C ALA A 142 20.10 -8.38 12.13
N GLU A 143 20.53 -7.20 11.66
CA GLU A 143 20.90 -6.07 12.52
C GLU A 143 19.74 -5.69 13.45
N ARG A 144 18.53 -5.52 12.89
CA ARG A 144 17.32 -5.16 13.64
C ARG A 144 16.99 -6.18 14.73
N ARG A 145 17.13 -7.47 14.46
CA ARG A 145 16.93 -8.53 15.46
C ARG A 145 18.01 -8.54 16.53
N SER A 146 19.25 -8.20 16.18
CA SER A 146 20.37 -8.16 17.13
C SER A 146 20.26 -6.99 18.10
N SER A 147 19.83 -5.81 17.63
CA SER A 147 19.65 -4.62 18.46
C SER A 147 18.48 -4.78 19.43
N SER A 148 17.37 -5.39 18.97
CA SER A 148 16.22 -5.69 19.84
C SER A 148 16.56 -6.65 20.98
N LYS A 149 17.55 -7.54 20.82
CA LYS A 149 18.02 -8.44 21.89
C LYS A 149 18.91 -7.76 22.92
N ARG A 150 19.61 -6.68 22.55
CA ARG A 150 20.47 -5.91 23.48
C ARG A 150 19.66 -4.99 24.41
N ASN A 151 18.45 -4.62 24.01
CA ASN A 151 17.58 -3.71 24.75
C ASN A 151 16.57 -4.44 25.66
N ARG A 152 16.77 -5.74 25.90
CA ARG A 152 15.87 -6.59 26.67
C ARG A 152 16.64 -7.32 27.76
#